data_AF-A0A7W7YIQ1-F1
#
_entry.id   AF-A0A7W7YIQ1-F1
#
_cell.length_a   1.000
_cell.length_b   1.000
_cell.length_c   1.000
_cell.angle_alpha   90.00
_cell.angle_beta   90.00
_cell.angle_gamma   90.00
#
_symmetry.space_group_name_H-M   'P 1'
#
loop_
_entity.id
_entity.type
_entity.pdbx_description
1 polymer ?
#
loop_
_entity_poly.entity_id
_entity_poly.type
_entity_poly.pdbx_seq_one_letter_code
_entity_poly.pdbx_strand_id
1 'polypeptide(L)'
;MMNRCALLILVFGSLFWPVGQAAEVMSELLLKDGSRLKGRVVSTTDTEATVMSDFGVLRIALDKLTPESRASLLAQYKPDPESMLRRIKELEAQVAQLQQENANLRRQAVANTPSPVPSRTQSLTPQLPASESGMAYTISSTGKRHNSGCRYFRGGRACGPNEGIGCKICGG
;
A
#
# COMPACT_ATOMS: atom_id res chain seq x y z
N MET A 1 -25.36 40.25 -41.81
CA MET A 1 -25.99 40.28 -40.47
C MET A 1 -26.99 39.15 -40.40
N MET A 2 -26.75 38.09 -39.61
CA MET A 2 -27.78 37.24 -38.99
C MET A 2 -27.14 36.12 -38.16
N ASN A 3 -27.23 36.31 -36.84
CA ASN A 3 -27.32 35.36 -35.74
C ASN A 3 -27.10 33.87 -36.03
N ARG A 4 -26.10 33.27 -35.35
CA ARG A 4 -26.19 31.93 -34.71
C ARG A 4 -25.23 31.82 -33.51
N CYS A 5 -25.58 32.44 -32.38
CA CYS A 5 -25.02 32.08 -31.06
C CYS A 5 -25.90 30.99 -30.46
N ALA A 6 -25.55 29.72 -30.68
CA ALA A 6 -26.13 28.59 -29.95
C ALA A 6 -25.27 28.32 -28.71
N LEU A 7 -25.61 29.00 -27.62
CA LEU A 7 -25.04 28.76 -26.29
C LEU A 7 -25.78 27.58 -25.66
N LEU A 8 -25.20 26.38 -25.80
CA LEU A 8 -25.74 25.15 -25.22
C LEU A 8 -25.11 24.97 -23.83
N ILE A 9 -25.76 25.54 -22.82
CA ILE A 9 -25.40 25.36 -21.41
C ILE A 9 -25.81 23.94 -21.01
N LEU A 10 -24.84 23.02 -20.99
CA LEU A 10 -25.00 21.71 -20.37
C LEU A 10 -25.09 21.89 -18.85
N VAL A 11 -26.31 21.71 -18.34
CA VAL A 11 -26.60 21.58 -16.92
C VAL A 11 -25.90 20.31 -16.41
N PHE A 12 -24.73 20.48 -15.80
CA PHE A 12 -24.07 19.48 -14.98
C PHE A 12 -24.92 19.27 -13.72
N GLY A 13 -25.97 18.45 -13.85
CA GLY A 13 -26.69 17.89 -12.72
C GLY A 13 -25.77 16.90 -12.00
N SER A 14 -24.97 17.40 -11.07
CA SER A 14 -24.26 16.60 -10.09
C SER A 14 -25.26 15.79 -9.29
N LEU A 15 -25.40 14.53 -9.68
CA LEU A 15 -25.97 13.45 -8.88
C LEU A 15 -25.11 13.32 -7.62
N PHE A 16 -25.43 14.13 -6.61
CA PHE A 16 -24.98 13.92 -5.24
C PHE A 16 -25.63 12.63 -4.76
N TRP A 17 -24.92 11.52 -4.96
CA TRP A 17 -25.30 10.24 -4.38
C TRP A 17 -25.15 10.38 -2.87
N PRO A 18 -26.21 10.24 -2.07
CA PRO A 18 -26.05 10.16 -0.64
C PRO A 18 -25.27 8.89 -0.36
N VAL A 19 -24.03 9.03 0.12
CA VAL A 19 -23.30 7.95 0.77
C VAL A 19 -24.14 7.60 1.99
N GLY A 20 -24.97 6.56 1.86
CA GLY A 20 -25.76 6.03 2.96
C GLY A 20 -24.82 5.59 4.06
N GLN A 21 -24.76 6.36 5.14
CA GLN A 21 -24.20 5.90 6.40
C GLN A 21 -25.12 4.77 6.89
N ALA A 22 -24.74 3.53 6.60
CA ALA A 22 -25.36 2.37 7.22
C ALA A 22 -25.25 2.55 8.74
N ALA A 23 -26.40 2.65 9.42
CA ALA A 23 -26.46 2.80 10.86
C ALA A 23 -25.63 1.69 11.50
N GLU A 24 -24.61 2.09 12.26
CA GLU A 24 -23.64 1.18 12.82
C GLU A 24 -24.29 0.39 13.97
N VAL A 25 -24.66 -0.86 13.71
CA VAL A 25 -25.32 -1.71 14.70
C VAL A 25 -24.27 -2.15 15.72
N MET A 26 -24.31 -1.54 16.90
CA MET A 26 -23.56 -1.99 18.08
C MET A 26 -24.16 -3.31 18.58
N SER A 27 -23.31 -4.34 18.71
CA SER A 27 -23.72 -5.65 19.24
C SER A 27 -23.17 -5.82 20.66
N GLU A 28 -23.98 -6.36 21.55
CA GLU A 28 -23.56 -6.78 22.88
C GLU A 28 -23.35 -8.30 22.89
N LEU A 29 -22.15 -8.73 23.27
CA LEU A 29 -21.72 -10.11 23.32
C LEU A 29 -21.52 -10.53 24.76
N LEU A 30 -22.18 -11.62 25.16
CA LEU A 30 -22.02 -12.23 26.46
C LEU A 30 -21.00 -13.37 26.37
N LEU A 31 -20.00 -13.30 27.25
CA LEU A 31 -19.01 -14.36 27.44
C LEU A 31 -19.48 -15.32 28.54
N LYS A 32 -18.96 -16.54 28.52
CA LYS A 32 -19.30 -17.60 29.48
C LYS A 32 -18.88 -17.30 30.92
N ASP A 33 -17.88 -16.44 31.10
CA ASP A 33 -17.44 -15.95 32.40
C ASP A 33 -18.37 -14.88 33.00
N GLY A 34 -19.45 -14.51 32.28
CA GLY A 34 -20.38 -13.45 32.66
C GLY A 34 -19.97 -12.06 32.19
N SER A 35 -18.78 -11.92 31.59
CA SER A 35 -18.31 -10.65 31.02
C SER A 35 -19.17 -10.24 29.82
N ARG A 36 -19.35 -8.93 29.66
CA ARG A 36 -20.10 -8.33 28.54
C ARG A 36 -19.16 -7.50 27.70
N LEU A 37 -19.11 -7.78 26.40
CA LEU A 37 -18.37 -6.97 25.45
C LEU A 37 -19.36 -6.23 24.56
N LYS A 38 -19.24 -4.91 24.50
CA LYS A 38 -19.97 -4.08 23.54
C LYS A 38 -19.02 -3.70 22.41
N GLY A 39 -19.49 -3.85 21.17
CA GLY A 39 -18.72 -3.44 20.02
C GLY A 39 -19.37 -3.84 18.70
N ARG A 40 -18.73 -3.44 17.62
CA ARG A 40 -19.12 -3.81 16.27
C ARG A 40 -18.46 -5.11 15.87
N VAL A 41 -19.25 -6.07 15.41
CA VAL A 41 -18.71 -7.30 14.84
C VAL A 41 -18.18 -6.98 13.45
N VAL A 42 -16.88 -7.17 13.24
CA VAL A 42 -16.20 -6.89 11.98
C VAL A 42 -16.23 -8.12 11.08
N SER A 43 -15.92 -9.29 11.64
CA SER A 43 -15.93 -10.56 10.94
C SER A 43 -16.19 -11.72 11.89
N THR A 44 -16.79 -12.78 11.37
CA THR A 44 -17.02 -14.03 12.09
C THR A 44 -16.48 -15.17 11.23
N THR A 45 -15.69 -16.04 11.84
CA THR A 45 -15.23 -17.30 11.25
C THR A 45 -15.88 -18.46 12.00
N ASP A 46 -15.55 -19.70 11.65
CA ASP A 46 -16.09 -20.89 12.33
C ASP A 46 -15.56 -21.03 13.77
N THR A 47 -14.43 -20.38 14.10
CA THR A 47 -13.74 -20.54 15.40
C THR A 47 -13.62 -19.25 16.21
N GLU A 48 -13.57 -18.09 15.56
CA GLU A 48 -13.39 -16.80 16.21
C GLU A 48 -14.28 -15.70 15.62
N ALA A 49 -14.68 -14.75 16.47
CA ALA A 49 -15.32 -13.50 16.09
C ALA A 49 -14.37 -12.32 16.35
N THR A 50 -14.23 -11.43 15.36
CA THR A 50 -13.47 -10.19 15.50
C THR A 50 -14.45 -9.05 15.78
N VAL A 51 -14.24 -8.37 16.91
CA VAL A 51 -15.11 -7.32 17.42
C VAL A 51 -14.28 -6.05 17.61
N MET A 52 -14.73 -4.96 17.03
CA MET A 52 -14.17 -3.63 17.23
C MET A 52 -14.94 -2.96 18.37
N SER A 53 -14.28 -2.82 19.50
CA SER A 53 -14.80 -2.14 20.70
C SER A 53 -14.08 -0.82 20.91
N ASP A 54 -14.49 -0.06 21.92
CA ASP A 54 -13.83 1.18 22.35
C ASP A 54 -12.35 0.96 22.76
N PHE A 55 -12.01 -0.27 23.15
CA PHE A 55 -10.64 -0.68 23.51
C PHE A 55 -9.82 -1.16 22.30
N GLY A 56 -10.39 -1.09 21.09
CA GLY A 56 -9.77 -1.55 19.85
C GLY A 56 -10.33 -2.88 19.35
N VAL A 57 -9.56 -3.54 18.49
CA VAL A 57 -9.97 -4.78 17.80
C VAL A 57 -9.62 -5.98 18.68
N LEU A 58 -10.65 -6.72 19.10
CA LEU A 58 -10.53 -7.95 19.88
C LEU A 58 -10.93 -9.16 19.06
N ARG A 59 -10.17 -10.25 19.22
CA ARG A 59 -10.53 -11.58 18.70
C ARG A 59 -11.02 -12.44 19.85
N ILE A 60 -12.25 -12.93 19.71
CA ILE A 60 -12.90 -13.74 20.74
C ILE A 60 -13.17 -15.11 20.12
N ALA A 61 -12.64 -16.15 20.75
CA ALA A 61 -12.97 -17.50 20.36
C ALA A 61 -14.45 -17.80 20.63
N LEU A 62 -15.13 -18.41 19.67
CA LEU A 62 -16.58 -18.63 19.71
C LEU A 62 -17.00 -19.54 20.86
N ASP A 63 -16.10 -20.39 21.35
CA ASP A 63 -16.29 -21.27 22.50
C ASP A 63 -16.36 -20.51 23.84
N LYS A 64 -15.84 -19.28 23.90
CA LYS A 64 -15.95 -18.39 25.06
C LYS A 64 -17.26 -17.59 25.09
N LEU A 65 -18.01 -17.57 24.00
CA LEU A 65 -19.31 -16.90 23.92
C LEU A 65 -20.43 -17.81 24.44
N THR A 66 -21.50 -17.18 24.93
CA THR A 66 -22.74 -17.89 25.25
C THR A 66 -23.40 -18.41 23.97
N PRO A 67 -24.18 -19.50 24.03
CA PRO A 67 -24.89 -20.04 22.87
C PRO A 67 -25.85 -19.01 22.24
N GLU A 68 -26.45 -18.14 23.05
CA GLU A 68 -27.33 -17.06 22.59
C GLU A 68 -26.57 -16.00 21.78
N SER A 69 -25.45 -15.51 22.29
CA SER A 69 -24.62 -14.54 21.55
C SER A 69 -24.06 -15.16 20.26
N ARG A 70 -23.66 -16.43 20.29
CA ARG A 70 -23.23 -17.16 19.09
C ARG A 70 -24.36 -17.25 18.05
N ALA A 71 -25.58 -17.59 18.46
CA ALA A 71 -26.71 -17.66 17.54
C ALA A 71 -27.03 -16.29 16.91
N SER A 72 -26.99 -15.21 17.70
CA SER A 72 -27.20 -13.85 17.21
C SER A 72 -26.14 -13.41 16.18
N LEU A 73 -24.86 -13.74 16.43
CA LEU A 73 -23.77 -13.48 15.48
C LEU A 73 -23.97 -14.19 14.15
N LEU A 74 -24.34 -15.47 14.20
CA LEU A 74 -24.56 -16.28 13.01
C LEU A 74 -25.84 -15.89 12.26
N ALA A 75 -26.87 -15.43 12.98
CA ALA A 75 -28.12 -14.95 12.36
C ALA A 75 -27.94 -13.62 11.63
N GLN A 76 -27.11 -12.71 12.17
CA GLN A 76 -26.79 -11.43 11.53
C GLN A 76 -25.93 -11.60 10.28
N TYR A 77 -25.02 -12.58 10.28
CA TYR A 77 -24.10 -12.79 9.17
C TYR A 77 -24.54 -13.99 8.32
N LYS A 78 -25.58 -13.79 7.52
CA LYS A 78 -25.81 -14.66 6.37
C LYS A 78 -25.01 -14.09 5.19
N PRO A 79 -23.85 -14.67 4.84
CA PRO A 79 -23.16 -14.26 3.62
C PRO A 79 -24.13 -14.44 2.45
N ASP A 80 -24.43 -13.36 1.73
CA ASP A 80 -25.17 -13.43 0.48
C ASP A 80 -24.19 -13.79 -0.64
N PRO A 81 -24.12 -15.07 -1.06
CA PRO A 81 -23.14 -15.52 -2.04
C PRO A 81 -23.33 -14.80 -3.39
N GLU A 82 -24.56 -14.44 -3.75
CA GLU A 82 -24.83 -13.79 -5.03
C GLU A 82 -24.29 -12.36 -5.06
N SER A 83 -24.42 -11.61 -3.96
CA SER A 83 -23.83 -10.26 -3.86
C SER A 83 -22.31 -10.30 -3.99
N MET A 84 -21.66 -11.28 -3.38
CA MET A 84 -20.20 -11.44 -3.44
C MET A 84 -19.74 -11.81 -4.84
N LEU A 85 -20.41 -12.76 -5.49
CA LEU A 85 -20.11 -13.14 -6.88
C LEU A 85 -20.31 -11.98 -7.85
N ARG A 86 -21.37 -11.17 -7.65
CA ARG A 86 -21.60 -9.95 -8.45
C ARG A 86 -20.45 -8.97 -8.27
N ARG A 87 -19.98 -8.78 -7.03
CA ARG A 87 -18.86 -7.88 -6.73
C ARG A 87 -17.54 -8.38 -7.32
N ILE A 88 -17.28 -9.69 -7.27
CA ILE A 88 -16.10 -10.30 -7.89
C ILE A 88 -16.10 -10.01 -9.39
N LYS A 89 -17.21 -10.29 -10.08
CA LYS A 89 -17.34 -10.05 -11.52
C LYS A 89 -17.11 -8.57 -11.89
N GLU A 90 -17.63 -7.65 -11.07
CA GLU A 90 -17.42 -6.22 -11.26
C GLU A 90 -15.94 -5.83 -11.09
N LEU A 91 -15.28 -6.33 -10.04
CA LEU A 91 -13.87 -6.06 -9.77
C LEU A 91 -12.97 -6.63 -10.86
N GLU A 92 -13.26 -7.84 -11.35
CA GLU A 92 -12.53 -8.44 -12.46
C GLU A 92 -12.64 -7.61 -13.75
N ALA A 93 -13.83 -7.08 -14.04
CA ALA A 93 -14.04 -6.18 -15.18
C ALA A 93 -13.23 -4.87 -15.05
N GLN A 94 -13.19 -4.28 -13.85
CA GLN A 94 -12.39 -3.08 -13.59
C GLN A 94 -10.89 -3.34 -13.75
N VAL A 95 -10.40 -4.49 -13.27
CA VAL A 95 -8.99 -4.85 -13.42
C VAL A 95 -8.62 -5.02 -14.89
N ALA A 96 -9.44 -5.72 -15.68
CA ALA A 96 -9.23 -5.88 -17.10
C ALA A 96 -9.17 -4.52 -17.84
N GLN A 97 -10.08 -3.60 -17.49
CA GLN A 97 -10.08 -2.24 -18.05
C GLN A 97 -8.79 -1.49 -17.72
N LEU A 98 -8.38 -1.46 -16.45
CA LEU A 98 -7.17 -0.74 -16.01
C LEU A 98 -5.89 -1.31 -16.62
N GLN A 99 -5.85 -2.62 -16.87
CA GLN A 99 -4.72 -3.25 -17.55
C GLN A 99 -4.66 -2.83 -19.02
N GLN A 100 -5.81 -2.74 -19.71
CA GLN A 100 -5.88 -2.24 -21.08
C GLN A 100 -5.46 -0.77 -21.17
N GLU A 101 -5.93 0.07 -20.25
CA GLU A 101 -5.53 1.48 -20.18
C GLU A 101 -4.03 1.64 -19.93
N ASN A 102 -3.47 0.88 -18.98
CA ASN A 102 -2.02 0.88 -18.74
C ASN A 102 -1.22 0.44 -19.96
N ALA A 103 -1.67 -0.59 -20.68
CA ALA A 103 -1.03 -1.03 -21.91
C ALA A 103 -1.08 0.05 -23.00
N ASN A 104 -2.17 0.81 -23.09
CA ASN A 104 -2.29 1.94 -24.02
C ASN A 104 -1.35 3.09 -23.64
N LEU A 105 -1.28 3.45 -22.36
CA LEU A 105 -0.37 4.50 -21.88
C LEU A 105 1.09 4.12 -22.13
N ARG A 106 1.47 2.85 -21.90
CA ARG A 106 2.81 2.35 -22.23
C ARG A 106 3.12 2.47 -23.72
N ARG A 107 2.15 2.17 -24.60
CA ARG A 107 2.31 2.35 -26.05
C ARG A 107 2.49 3.82 -26.43
N GLN A 108 1.70 4.72 -25.83
CA GLN A 108 1.82 6.16 -26.07
C GLN A 108 3.15 6.74 -25.57
N ALA A 109 3.65 6.27 -24.42
CA ALA A 109 4.94 6.70 -23.88
C ALA A 109 6.12 6.28 -24.78
N VAL A 110 6.03 5.10 -25.40
CA VAL A 110 7.02 4.62 -26.39
C VAL A 110 6.91 5.38 -27.72
N ALA A 111 5.71 5.82 -28.12
CA ALA A 111 5.52 6.58 -29.35
C ALA A 111 5.96 8.06 -29.23
N ASN A 112 5.81 8.65 -28.04
CA ASN A 112 6.19 10.05 -27.77
C ASN A 112 7.64 10.19 -27.27
N THR A 113 8.43 9.12 -27.27
CA THR A 113 9.87 9.22 -27.01
C THR A 113 10.56 9.66 -28.31
N PRO A 114 11.23 10.83 -28.34
CA PRO A 114 12.09 11.16 -29.47
C PRO A 114 13.13 10.06 -29.68
N SER A 115 13.44 9.79 -30.96
CA SER A 115 14.42 8.78 -31.40
C SER A 115 15.67 8.74 -30.51
N PRO A 116 16.27 7.55 -30.31
CA PRO A 116 17.41 7.39 -29.44
C PRO A 116 18.57 8.20 -30.01
N VAL A 117 18.81 9.38 -29.43
CA VAL A 117 20.18 9.88 -29.29
C VAL A 117 20.95 8.68 -28.75
N PRO A 118 22.09 8.27 -29.35
CA PRO A 118 22.85 7.14 -28.85
C PRO A 118 23.19 7.40 -27.39
N SER A 119 22.37 6.83 -26.52
CA SER A 119 22.57 6.81 -25.09
C SER A 119 23.66 5.79 -24.94
N ARG A 120 24.90 6.31 -25.06
CA ARG A 120 26.07 5.83 -24.36
C ARG A 120 25.57 5.10 -23.14
N THR A 121 25.77 3.79 -23.11
CA THR A 121 25.32 2.88 -22.07
C THR A 121 25.69 3.47 -20.70
N GLN A 122 24.78 4.25 -20.10
CA GLN A 122 24.85 4.57 -18.69
C GLN A 122 24.26 3.36 -17.99
N SER A 123 25.04 2.28 -18.06
CA SER A 123 25.20 1.40 -16.92
C SER A 123 25.28 2.30 -15.69
N LEU A 124 24.54 1.98 -14.63
CA LEU A 124 24.68 2.57 -13.30
C LEU A 124 26.04 2.16 -12.71
N THR A 125 27.11 2.44 -13.43
CA THR A 125 28.46 2.56 -12.91
C THR A 125 28.56 4.00 -12.43
N PRO A 126 28.85 4.24 -11.14
CA PRO A 126 29.21 5.57 -10.68
C PRO A 126 30.34 6.07 -11.57
N GLN A 127 30.08 7.14 -12.34
CA GLN A 127 31.12 7.82 -13.07
C GLN A 127 32.03 8.47 -12.02
N LEU A 128 33.12 7.76 -11.67
CA LEU A 128 34.20 8.31 -10.86
C LEU A 128 34.84 9.46 -11.65
N PRO A 129 34.81 10.72 -11.15
CA PRO A 129 35.84 11.66 -11.55
C PRO A 129 37.15 11.20 -10.90
N ALA A 130 38.18 11.15 -11.75
CA ALA A 130 39.61 11.02 -11.50
C ALA A 130 40.04 10.30 -10.21
N SER A 131 40.68 9.15 -10.41
CA SER A 131 41.52 8.48 -9.42
C SER A 131 42.51 9.46 -8.79
N GLU A 132 42.23 9.90 -7.56
CA GLU A 132 43.30 10.17 -6.60
C GLU A 132 43.91 8.82 -6.23
N SER A 133 44.94 8.49 -6.98
CA SER A 133 45.73 7.28 -6.90
C SER A 133 46.28 7.09 -5.48
N GLY A 134 45.65 6.22 -4.68
CA GLY A 134 46.23 5.72 -3.43
C GLY A 134 45.24 5.48 -2.28
N MET A 135 44.04 6.05 -2.30
CA MET A 135 43.08 5.90 -1.21
C MET A 135 42.19 4.66 -1.43
N ALA A 136 42.52 3.53 -0.82
CA ALA A 136 41.66 2.33 -0.90
C ALA A 136 40.44 2.42 0.02
N TYR A 137 40.56 3.15 1.13
CA TYR A 137 39.53 3.27 2.18
C TYR A 137 39.42 4.70 2.70
N THR A 138 38.21 5.08 3.12
CA THR A 138 37.95 6.30 3.87
C THR A 138 37.13 6.01 5.12
N ILE A 139 37.29 6.86 6.14
CA ILE A 139 36.57 6.77 7.41
C ILE A 139 35.70 8.00 7.62
N SER A 140 34.42 7.79 7.90
CA SER A 140 33.47 8.84 8.26
C SER A 140 33.81 9.45 9.63
N SER A 141 33.24 10.62 9.93
CA SER A 141 33.30 11.21 11.29
C SER A 141 32.72 10.31 12.37
N THR A 142 31.86 9.36 12.00
CA THR A 142 31.26 8.35 12.89
C THR A 142 32.14 7.09 13.06
N GLY A 143 33.34 7.06 12.51
CA GLY A 143 34.28 5.95 12.66
C GLY A 143 33.99 4.74 11.74
N LYS A 144 33.16 4.90 10.71
CA LYS A 144 32.84 3.82 9.76
C LYS A 144 33.75 3.87 8.54
N ARG A 145 34.33 2.72 8.19
CA ARG A 145 35.20 2.54 7.02
C ARG A 145 34.37 2.23 5.77
N HIS A 146 34.77 2.83 4.66
CA HIS A 146 34.16 2.68 3.34
C HIS A 146 35.26 2.42 2.30
N ASN A 147 35.09 1.42 1.42
CA ASN A 147 35.88 1.27 0.19
C ASN A 147 35.37 2.16 -0.95
N SER A 148 36.16 2.24 -2.02
CA SER A 148 35.90 3.04 -3.23
C SER A 148 34.57 2.76 -3.92
N GLY A 149 33.95 1.59 -3.70
CA GLY A 149 32.63 1.24 -4.24
C GLY A 149 31.45 1.72 -3.38
N CYS A 150 31.70 2.24 -2.18
CA CYS A 150 30.64 2.69 -1.29
C CYS A 150 30.13 4.09 -1.65
N ARG A 151 28.80 4.29 -1.61
CA ARG A 151 28.19 5.62 -1.82
C ARG A 151 28.70 6.71 -0.86
N TYR A 152 29.25 6.32 0.30
CA TYR A 152 29.74 7.22 1.34
C TYR A 152 31.27 7.39 1.34
N PHE A 153 31.97 6.76 0.40
CA PHE A 153 33.44 6.77 0.32
C PHE A 153 34.05 8.17 0.29
N ARG A 154 33.39 9.15 -0.34
CA ARG A 154 33.95 10.50 -0.48
C ARG A 154 33.58 11.46 0.66
N GLY A 155 32.84 10.98 1.66
CA GLY A 155 32.37 11.80 2.80
C GLY A 155 33.29 11.74 4.03
N GLY A 156 34.47 11.14 3.92
CA GLY A 156 35.37 10.87 5.04
C GLY A 156 36.83 11.21 4.73
N ARG A 157 37.69 11.05 5.73
CA ARG A 157 39.16 11.15 5.55
C ARG A 157 39.73 9.82 5.09
N ALA A 158 40.87 9.85 4.40
CA ALA A 158 41.62 8.65 4.05
C ALA A 158 41.98 7.80 5.27
N CYS A 159 41.90 6.48 5.15
CA CYS A 159 42.22 5.56 6.23
C CYS A 159 42.87 4.26 5.74
N GLY A 160 43.48 3.51 6.67
CA GLY A 160 44.04 2.19 6.42
C GLY A 160 43.01 1.05 6.47
N PRO A 161 43.35 -0.16 5.97
CA PRO A 161 42.45 -1.33 5.93
C PRO A 161 42.05 -1.86 7.32
N ASN A 162 42.71 -1.42 8.38
CA ASN A 162 42.44 -1.83 9.77
C ASN A 162 41.89 -0.67 10.63
N GLU A 163 41.62 0.49 10.03
CA GLU A 163 41.09 1.63 10.77
C GLU A 163 39.56 1.64 10.76
N GLY A 164 38.96 1.84 11.93
CA GLY A 164 37.51 1.96 12.11
C GLY A 164 36.73 0.65 11.94
N ILE A 165 35.40 0.77 11.94
CA ILE A 165 34.46 -0.35 11.80
C ILE A 165 33.98 -0.41 10.35
N GLY A 166 34.03 -1.60 9.73
CA GLY A 166 33.56 -1.79 8.36
C GLY A 166 32.10 -1.37 8.16
N CYS A 167 31.80 -0.66 7.08
CA CYS A 167 30.43 -0.26 6.75
C CYS A 167 29.57 -1.51 6.49
N LYS A 168 28.38 -1.58 7.12
CA LYS A 168 27.43 -2.70 6.90
C LYS A 168 26.95 -2.86 5.45
N ILE A 169 27.18 -1.86 4.58
CA ILE A 169 26.74 -1.88 3.17
C ILE A 169 27.86 -2.39 2.26
N CYS A 170 29.11 -1.99 2.50
CA CYS A 170 30.23 -2.32 1.61
C CYS A 170 31.35 -3.15 2.25
N GLY A 171 31.24 -3.49 3.54
CA GLY A 171 32.25 -4.24 4.30
C GLY A 171 33.41 -3.41 4.85
N GLY A 172 33.52 -2.14 4.42
CA GLY A 172 34.67 -1.30 4.73
C GLY A 172 35.82 -1.61 3.81
#